data_AF-A0A1S7UBP5-F1
#
_entry.id   AF-A0A1S7UBP5-F1
#
_cell.length_a   1.000
_cell.length_b   1.000
_cell.length_c   1.000
_cell.angle_alpha   90.00
_cell.angle_beta   90.00
_cell.angle_gamma   90.00
#
_symmetry.space_group_name_H-M   'P 1'
#
loop_
_entity.id
_entity.type
_entity.pdbx_description
1 polymer ?
#
loop_
_entity_poly.entity_id
_entity_poly.type
_entity_poly.pdbx_seq_one_letter_code
_entity_poly.pdbx_strand_id
1 'polypeptide(L)'
;MNDAERLTRGFVSLLRESPFRIAPERADELLAQMGGEAWVLEIVDGPANFKAFPTSKEIEGTYAALLSLWAVAAALRVLQVLMQTAAGMNLSQVVIVPDGPGSAAIELKNAALALIRNETFSWGDLPVEPDSIADPSS
;
A
#
# COMPACT_ATOMS: atom_id res chain seq x y z
N MET A 1 -0.59 -20.93 10.75
CA MET A 1 -0.14 -19.53 10.82
C MET A 1 0.94 -19.34 9.78
N ASN A 2 0.70 -18.50 8.77
CA ASN A 2 1.68 -18.23 7.71
C ASN A 2 2.59 -17.05 8.09
N ASP A 3 3.71 -16.87 7.38
CA ASP A 3 4.66 -15.79 7.69
C ASP A 3 4.08 -14.39 7.51
N ALA A 4 3.19 -14.19 6.53
CA ALA A 4 2.54 -12.92 6.30
C ALA A 4 1.66 -12.52 7.49
N GLU A 5 0.86 -13.45 8.01
CA GLU A 5 0.05 -13.31 9.22
C GLU A 5 0.92 -12.96 10.42
N ARG A 6 2.01 -13.71 10.64
CA ARG A 6 2.93 -13.47 11.76
C ARG A 6 3.54 -12.07 11.73
N LEU A 7 3.94 -11.59 10.55
CA LEU A 7 4.62 -10.30 10.39
C LEU A 7 3.66 -9.10 10.46
N THR A 8 2.38 -9.29 10.14
CA THR A 8 1.44 -8.17 9.96
C THR A 8 0.36 -8.08 11.03
N ARG A 9 0.10 -9.15 11.81
CA ARG A 9 -0.96 -9.17 12.84
C ARG A 9 -0.90 -8.00 13.84
N GLY A 10 0.30 -7.54 14.20
CA GLY A 10 0.49 -6.40 15.11
C GLY A 10 0.05 -5.03 14.56
N PHE A 11 -0.18 -4.92 13.25
CA PHE A 11 -0.51 -3.65 12.59
C PHE A 11 -1.99 -3.49 12.27
N VAL A 12 -2.82 -4.53 12.47
CA VAL A 12 -4.23 -4.52 12.04
C VAL A 12 -5.05 -3.41 12.71
N SER A 13 -4.84 -3.16 14.01
CA SER A 13 -5.51 -2.06 14.71
C SER A 13 -5.10 -0.68 14.18
N LEU A 14 -3.81 -0.48 13.91
CA LEU A 14 -3.30 0.76 13.33
C LEU A 14 -3.84 0.98 11.90
N LEU A 15 -4.00 -0.09 11.12
CA LEU A 15 -4.55 0.01 9.78
C LEU A 15 -6.00 0.49 9.80
N ARG A 16 -6.83 -0.02 10.72
CA ARG A 16 -8.23 0.40 10.89
C ARG A 16 -8.37 1.89 11.16
N GLU A 17 -7.44 2.43 11.93
CA GLU A 17 -7.44 3.86 12.29
C GLU A 17 -6.76 4.74 11.25
N SER A 18 -5.97 4.16 10.34
CA SER A 18 -5.10 4.93 9.44
C SER A 18 -5.84 5.93 8.54
N PRO A 19 -6.99 5.63 7.92
CA PRO A 19 -7.68 6.61 7.07
C PRO A 19 -8.08 7.87 7.83
N PHE A 20 -8.50 7.71 9.08
CA PHE A 20 -8.91 8.80 9.97
C PHE A 20 -7.73 9.53 10.63
N ARG A 21 -6.53 8.94 10.61
CA ARG A 21 -5.31 9.56 11.16
C ARG A 21 -4.44 10.26 10.11
N ILE A 22 -4.53 9.87 8.85
CA ILE A 22 -3.73 10.47 7.76
C ILE A 22 -4.25 11.88 7.43
N ALA A 23 -5.56 12.05 7.38
CA ALA A 23 -6.23 13.33 7.11
C ALA A 23 -7.39 13.52 8.10
N PRO A 24 -7.10 13.75 9.40
CA PRO A 24 -8.13 13.84 10.44
C PRO A 24 -9.15 14.96 10.16
N GLU A 25 -8.74 16.04 9.49
CA GLU A 25 -9.60 17.14 9.06
C GLU A 25 -10.65 16.74 8.02
N ARG A 26 -10.47 15.59 7.34
CA ARG A 26 -11.41 15.04 6.35
C ARG A 26 -12.20 13.84 6.88
N ALA A 27 -12.14 13.57 8.18
CA ALA A 27 -12.78 12.40 8.78
C ALA A 27 -14.30 12.36 8.52
N ASP A 28 -14.98 13.49 8.63
CA ASP A 28 -16.43 13.58 8.39
C ASP A 28 -16.79 13.35 6.92
N GLU A 29 -15.97 13.86 6.00
CA GLU A 29 -16.12 13.63 4.55
C GLU A 29 -15.98 12.13 4.23
N LEU A 30 -14.96 11.48 4.80
CA LEU A 30 -14.74 10.06 4.62
C LEU A 30 -15.91 9.23 5.20
N LEU A 31 -16.39 9.56 6.40
CA LEU A 31 -17.57 8.89 6.98
C LEU A 31 -18.81 9.05 6.12
N ALA A 32 -19.04 10.25 5.55
CA ALA A 32 -20.15 10.49 4.64
C ALA A 32 -20.04 9.58 3.40
N GLN A 33 -18.86 9.47 2.79
CA GLN A 33 -18.60 8.59 1.65
C GLN A 33 -18.78 7.10 2.00
N MET A 34 -18.53 6.72 3.26
CA MET A 34 -18.73 5.36 3.78
C MET A 34 -20.19 5.07 4.19
N GLY A 35 -21.12 6.01 3.98
CA GLY A 35 -22.53 5.82 4.35
C GLY A 35 -22.80 6.02 5.84
N GLY A 36 -22.06 6.94 6.46
CA GLY A 36 -22.29 7.46 7.81
C GLY A 36 -21.65 6.65 8.94
N GLU A 37 -20.97 5.54 8.64
CA GLU A 37 -20.28 4.73 9.65
C GLU A 37 -18.99 4.12 9.12
N ALA A 38 -18.05 3.87 10.02
CA ALA A 38 -16.80 3.21 9.67
C ALA A 38 -17.05 1.74 9.33
N TRP A 39 -16.50 1.31 8.20
CA TRP A 39 -16.60 -0.07 7.75
C TRP A 39 -15.67 -0.96 8.57
N VAL A 40 -16.10 -2.20 8.78
CA VAL A 40 -15.26 -3.20 9.44
C VAL A 40 -14.14 -3.60 8.49
N LEU A 41 -12.90 -3.63 8.99
CA LEU A 41 -11.79 -4.26 8.29
C LEU A 41 -11.52 -5.63 8.89
N GLU A 42 -11.78 -6.67 8.11
CA GLU A 42 -11.40 -8.05 8.44
C GLU A 42 -10.14 -8.44 7.67
N ILE A 43 -9.25 -9.20 8.32
CA ILE A 43 -8.04 -9.72 7.68
C ILE A 43 -8.10 -11.24 7.65
N VAL A 44 -8.07 -11.80 6.45
CA VAL A 44 -8.22 -13.23 6.19
C VAL A 44 -6.99 -13.80 5.46
N ASP A 45 -6.92 -15.13 5.40
CA ASP A 45 -5.95 -15.83 4.56
C ASP A 45 -6.40 -15.82 3.09
N GLY A 46 -5.45 -15.62 2.17
CA GLY A 46 -5.74 -15.61 0.74
C GLY A 46 -4.66 -14.95 -0.12
N PRO A 47 -4.86 -14.88 -1.44
CA PRO A 47 -3.98 -14.15 -2.36
C PRO A 47 -4.01 -12.65 -2.05
N ALA A 48 -2.93 -11.93 -2.38
CA ALA A 48 -2.81 -10.50 -2.09
C ALA A 48 -3.92 -9.67 -2.76
N ASN A 49 -4.95 -9.34 -2.00
CA ASN A 49 -6.05 -8.49 -2.41
C ASN A 49 -6.67 -7.72 -1.22
N PHE A 50 -7.37 -6.63 -1.55
CA PHE A 50 -8.36 -5.96 -0.70
C PHE A 50 -9.69 -5.92 -1.44
N LYS A 51 -10.76 -6.33 -0.77
CA LYS A 51 -12.10 -6.36 -1.36
C LYS A 51 -13.09 -5.62 -0.47
N ALA A 52 -13.81 -4.71 -1.09
CA ALA A 52 -14.89 -3.96 -0.46
C ALA A 52 -16.23 -4.69 -0.65
N PHE A 53 -17.02 -4.78 0.43
CA PHE A 53 -18.37 -5.33 0.46
C PHE A 53 -19.34 -4.23 0.93
N PRO A 54 -19.87 -3.41 0.00
CA PRO A 54 -20.68 -2.26 0.36
C PRO A 54 -21.98 -2.60 1.09
N THR A 55 -22.59 -3.75 0.79
CA THR A 55 -23.84 -4.19 1.41
C THR A 55 -23.66 -4.53 2.89
N SER A 56 -22.53 -5.13 3.28
CA SER A 56 -22.19 -5.45 4.66
C SER A 56 -21.34 -4.37 5.34
N LYS A 57 -20.97 -3.32 4.63
CA LYS A 57 -20.07 -2.24 5.09
C LYS A 57 -18.77 -2.81 5.67
N GLU A 58 -18.15 -3.66 4.86
CA GLU A 58 -16.95 -4.41 5.24
C GLU A 58 -15.87 -4.30 4.17
N ILE A 59 -14.63 -4.32 4.60
CA ILE A 59 -13.45 -4.48 3.75
C ILE A 59 -12.73 -5.73 4.24
N GLU A 60 -12.55 -6.70 3.35
CA GLU A 60 -11.66 -7.83 3.60
C GLU A 60 -10.29 -7.51 3.01
N GLY A 61 -9.27 -7.49 3.85
CA GLY A 61 -7.87 -7.52 3.43
C GLY A 61 -7.29 -8.91 3.60
N THR A 62 -6.24 -9.22 2.86
CA THR A 62 -5.46 -10.44 3.08
C THR A 62 -4.11 -10.14 3.71
N TYR A 63 -3.58 -11.06 4.51
CA TYR A 63 -2.24 -10.92 5.07
C TYR A 63 -1.17 -10.74 3.98
N ALA A 64 -1.33 -11.41 2.84
CA ALA A 64 -0.46 -11.23 1.69
C ALA A 64 -0.51 -9.81 1.10
N ALA A 65 -1.68 -9.17 1.07
CA ALA A 65 -1.83 -7.79 0.60
C ALA A 65 -1.18 -6.78 1.54
N LEU A 66 -1.33 -6.99 2.86
CA LEU A 66 -0.63 -6.17 3.86
C LEU A 66 0.89 -6.30 3.72
N LEU A 67 1.39 -7.52 3.54
CA LEU A 67 2.81 -7.78 3.37
C LEU A 67 3.36 -7.15 2.08
N SER A 68 2.61 -7.18 0.98
CA SER A 68 3.03 -6.52 -0.27
C SER A 68 3.08 -5.00 -0.11
N LEU A 69 2.10 -4.37 0.56
CA LEU A 69 2.12 -2.94 0.84
C LEU A 69 3.32 -2.55 1.71
N TRP A 70 3.60 -3.33 2.76
CA TRP A 70 4.76 -3.11 3.62
C TRP A 70 6.08 -3.21 2.84
N ALA A 71 6.23 -4.23 2.00
CA ALA A 71 7.45 -4.42 1.20
C ALA A 71 7.69 -3.25 0.23
N VAL A 72 6.63 -2.73 -0.40
CA VAL A 72 6.71 -1.52 -1.25
C VAL A 72 7.11 -0.29 -0.44
N ALA A 73 6.46 -0.06 0.71
CA ALA A 73 6.79 1.08 1.57
C ALA A 73 8.23 1.03 2.09
N ALA A 74 8.71 -0.15 2.49
CA ALA A 74 10.08 -0.38 2.92
C ALA A 74 11.08 -0.09 1.78
N ALA A 75 10.81 -0.57 0.56
CA ALA A 75 11.64 -0.30 -0.61
C ALA A 75 11.74 1.22 -0.91
N LEU A 76 10.61 1.93 -0.91
CA LEU A 76 10.57 3.38 -1.11
C LEU A 76 11.36 4.14 -0.04
N ARG A 77 11.24 3.72 1.24
CA ARG A 77 12.00 4.32 2.33
C ARG A 77 13.51 4.15 2.13
N VAL A 78 13.96 2.97 1.73
CA VAL A 78 15.38 2.71 1.46
C VAL A 78 15.89 3.59 0.31
N LEU A 79 15.13 3.68 -0.79
CA LEU A 79 15.48 4.56 -1.92
C LEU A 79 15.52 6.04 -1.51
N GLN A 80 14.56 6.50 -0.70
CA GLN A 80 14.54 7.87 -0.19
C GLN A 80 15.81 8.19 0.61
N VAL A 81 16.21 7.30 1.52
CA VAL A 81 17.44 7.47 2.30
C VAL A 81 18.66 7.52 1.39
N LEU A 82 18.76 6.61 0.40
CA LEU A 82 19.86 6.62 -0.55
C LEU A 82 19.95 7.92 -1.35
N MET A 83 18.81 8.44 -1.81
CA MET A 83 18.75 9.72 -2.53
C MET A 83 19.20 10.88 -1.63
N GLN A 84 18.73 10.93 -0.38
CA GLN A 84 19.12 11.96 0.59
C GLN A 84 20.62 11.89 0.91
N THR A 85 21.18 10.69 1.07
CA THR A 85 22.62 10.50 1.29
C THR A 85 23.43 10.95 0.09
N ALA A 86 23.04 10.56 -1.13
CA ALA A 86 23.72 10.98 -2.35
C ALA A 86 23.70 12.51 -2.52
N ALA A 87 22.55 13.14 -2.24
CA ALA A 87 22.42 14.60 -2.25
C ALA A 87 23.33 15.27 -1.20
N GLY A 88 23.36 14.74 0.03
CA GLY A 88 24.26 15.23 1.09
C GLY A 88 25.75 15.08 0.76
N MET A 89 26.10 14.14 -0.13
CA MET A 89 27.46 13.91 -0.63
C MET A 89 27.75 14.64 -1.95
N ASN A 90 26.83 15.48 -2.46
CA ASN A 90 26.93 16.13 -3.77
C ASN A 90 27.18 15.15 -4.94
N LEU A 91 26.64 13.93 -4.84
CA LEU A 91 26.68 12.96 -5.93
C LEU A 91 25.54 13.26 -6.91
N SER A 92 25.85 13.23 -8.20
CA SER A 92 24.87 13.42 -9.28
C SER A 92 24.01 12.18 -9.55
N GLN A 93 24.36 11.03 -8.96
CA GLN A 93 23.68 9.76 -9.17
C GLN A 93 23.76 8.86 -7.94
N VAL A 94 22.73 8.02 -7.77
CA VAL A 94 22.72 6.91 -6.80
C VAL A 94 23.23 5.67 -7.52
N VAL A 95 24.33 5.11 -7.05
CA VAL A 95 24.85 3.83 -7.57
C VAL A 95 24.32 2.69 -6.70
N ILE A 96 23.57 1.78 -7.32
CA ILE A 96 23.12 0.55 -6.66
C ILE A 96 24.24 -0.48 -6.79
N VAL A 97 24.83 -0.87 -5.67
CA VAL A 97 25.84 -1.93 -5.59
C VAL A 97 25.20 -3.26 -5.18
N PRO A 98 25.74 -4.41 -5.65
CA PRO A 98 25.35 -5.72 -5.15
C PRO A 98 25.46 -5.79 -3.62
N ASP A 99 24.52 -6.50 -2.99
CA ASP A 99 24.41 -6.66 -1.53
C ASP A 99 24.25 -5.36 -0.72
N GLY A 100 24.13 -4.20 -1.41
CA GLY A 100 23.92 -2.91 -0.80
C GLY A 100 22.43 -2.60 -0.56
N PRO A 101 22.11 -1.50 0.15
CA PRO A 101 20.72 -1.13 0.44
C PRO A 101 19.84 -0.98 -0.80
N GLY A 102 20.41 -0.50 -1.91
CA GLY A 102 19.68 -0.40 -3.19
C GLY A 102 19.28 -1.76 -3.76
N SER A 103 20.10 -2.80 -3.57
CA SER A 103 19.77 -4.17 -3.98
C SER A 103 18.64 -4.75 -3.13
N ALA A 104 18.68 -4.53 -1.80
CA ALA A 104 17.60 -4.94 -0.89
C ALA A 104 16.26 -4.26 -1.22
N ALA A 105 16.28 -2.99 -1.64
CA ALA A 105 15.08 -2.30 -2.10
C ALA A 105 14.48 -2.95 -3.37
N ILE A 106 15.34 -3.40 -4.30
CA ILE A 106 14.90 -4.13 -5.50
C ILE A 106 14.33 -5.49 -5.13
N GLU A 107 14.95 -6.22 -4.21
CA GLU A 107 14.44 -7.51 -3.72
C GLU A 107 13.07 -7.37 -3.05
N LEU A 108 12.89 -6.35 -2.20
CA LEU A 108 11.60 -6.04 -1.59
C LEU A 108 10.53 -5.71 -2.63
N LYS A 109 10.87 -4.90 -3.65
CA LYS A 109 9.98 -4.63 -4.78
C LYS A 109 9.59 -5.92 -5.49
N ASN A 110 10.55 -6.77 -5.81
CA ASN A 110 10.31 -8.03 -6.54
C ASN A 110 9.49 -9.01 -5.69
N ALA A 111 9.73 -9.08 -4.39
CA ALA A 111 8.93 -9.87 -3.46
C ALA A 111 7.48 -9.36 -3.38
N ALA A 112 7.27 -8.05 -3.34
CA ALA A 112 5.93 -7.46 -3.39
C ALA A 112 5.21 -7.82 -4.69
N LEU A 113 5.89 -7.69 -5.84
CA LEU A 113 5.35 -8.09 -7.15
C LEU A 113 4.99 -9.58 -7.19
N ALA A 114 5.83 -10.45 -6.62
CA ALA A 114 5.56 -11.89 -6.56
C ALA A 114 4.37 -12.27 -5.66
N LEU A 115 4.04 -11.43 -4.68
CA LEU A 115 2.85 -11.59 -3.83
C LEU A 115 1.58 -11.09 -4.52
N ILE A 116 1.68 -10.03 -5.32
CA ILE A 116 0.61 -9.49 -6.16
C ILE A 116 0.43 -10.42 -7.37
N ARG A 117 -0.07 -11.63 -7.14
CA ARG A 117 -0.23 -12.70 -8.15
C ARG A 117 -1.47 -12.52 -9.03
N ASN A 118 -1.71 -11.32 -9.54
CA ASN A 118 -2.83 -11.14 -10.44
C ASN A 118 -2.52 -10.15 -11.56
N GLU A 119 -1.85 -10.65 -12.61
CA GLU A 119 -1.59 -9.91 -13.85
C GLU A 119 -2.89 -9.40 -14.52
N THR A 120 -4.04 -10.03 -14.24
CA THR A 120 -5.35 -9.56 -14.71
C THR A 120 -5.84 -8.28 -14.02
N PHE A 121 -5.27 -7.90 -12.88
CA PHE A 121 -5.58 -6.64 -12.16
C PHE A 121 -4.34 -5.80 -11.86
N SER A 122 -3.20 -6.10 -12.50
CA SER A 122 -2.10 -5.12 -12.53
C SER A 122 -2.66 -3.87 -13.20
N TRP A 123 -2.52 -2.72 -12.54
CA TRP A 123 -2.70 -1.43 -13.21
C TRP A 123 -1.86 -1.53 -14.49
N GLY A 124 -2.51 -1.54 -15.66
CA GLY A 124 -1.78 -1.59 -16.92
C GLY A 124 -0.73 -0.48 -16.93
N ASP A 125 0.35 -0.65 -17.69
CA ASP A 125 1.48 0.30 -17.74
C ASP A 125 1.08 1.74 -18.15
N LEU A 126 -0.18 1.97 -18.48
CA LEU A 126 -0.74 3.25 -18.85
C LEU A 126 -1.67 3.75 -17.74
N PRO A 127 -1.43 4.95 -17.17
CA PRO A 127 -2.45 5.59 -16.36
C PRO A 127 -3.73 5.71 -17.20
N VAL A 128 -4.85 5.22 -16.67
CA VAL A 128 -6.17 5.43 -17.26
C VAL A 128 -6.33 6.94 -17.44
N GLU A 129 -6.56 7.41 -18.67
CA GLU A 129 -6.87 8.82 -18.91
C GLU A 129 -7.98 9.24 -17.94
N PRO A 130 -7.81 10.36 -17.20
CA PRO A 130 -8.84 10.79 -16.27
C PRO A 130 -10.16 10.93 -17.01
N ASP A 131 -11.21 10.32 -16.45
CA ASP A 131 -12.54 10.31 -17.05
C ASP A 131 -13.02 11.76 -17.23
N SER A 132 -13.14 12.19 -18.49
CA SER A 132 -13.55 13.56 -18.85
C SER A 132 -14.95 13.93 -18.37
N ILE A 133 -15.70 12.95 -17.85
CA ILE A 133 -17.08 13.09 -17.35
C ILE A 133 -17.13 13.08 -15.81
N ALA A 134 -16.00 12.84 -15.13
CA ALA A 134 -15.93 12.94 -13.67
C ALA A 134 -15.98 14.43 -13.25
N ASP A 135 -17.20 14.95 -13.15
CA ASP A 135 -17.49 16.29 -12.64
C ASP A 135 -16.97 16.41 -11.20
N PRO A 136 -16.07 17.36 -10.88
CA PRO A 136 -15.56 17.57 -9.52
C PRO A 136 -16.58 18.19 -8.56
N SER A 137 -17.86 18.29 -8.96
CA SER A 137 -18.90 18.98 -8.20
C SER A 137 -20.12 18.08 -7.98
N SER A 138 -20.16 17.30 -6.89
CA SER A 138 -21.40 16.76 -6.31
C SER A 138 -21.21 16.46 -4.83
#